data_AF-B2FYI5-F1
#
_entry.id   AF-B2FYI5-F1
#
_cell.length_a   1.000
_cell.length_b   1.000
_cell.length_c   1.000
_cell.angle_alpha   90.00
_cell.angle_beta   90.00
_cell.angle_gamma   90.00
#
_symmetry.space_group_name_H-M   'P 1'
#
loop_
_entity.id
_entity.type
_entity.pdbx_description
1 polymer ?
#
loop_
_entity_poly.entity_id
_entity_poly.type
_entity_poly.pdbx_seq_one_letter_code
_entity_poly.pdbx_strand_id
1 'polypeptide(L)'
;GFCSPKYLCPNGTYNEANAQNQEIIMLRFGEEDVCQDYMQVCCSNATSMRYELVTNNEPVEYGCGISNPGGLIYQVEGNRTYAQYGEFPWVVAILEAFYSSNEQQFTYVGGGTLIHPRFVVTAAHIFNKTENLVASFGEWDMNRDENVYPKQNIDIDRTIIVHPEYSSVGLLNDIALAQLKQNVVY
;
A
#
# COMPACT_ATOMS: atom_id res chain seq x y z
N GLY A 1 -13.35 15.80 21.73
CA GLY A 1 -12.73 15.82 20.40
C GLY A 1 -13.09 14.54 19.67
N PHE A 2 -12.79 14.47 18.39
CA PHE A 2 -12.88 13.25 17.58
C PHE A 2 -11.49 12.83 17.15
N CYS A 3 -11.25 11.53 17.02
CA CYS A 3 -10.00 11.05 16.44
C CYS A 3 -9.99 11.37 14.94
N SER A 4 -8.92 12.01 14.49
CA SER A 4 -8.75 12.42 13.11
C SER A 4 -7.31 12.17 12.67
N PRO A 5 -7.05 11.98 11.35
CA PRO A 5 -5.71 11.77 10.85
C PRO A 5 -4.74 12.90 11.26
N LYS A 6 -3.53 12.53 11.69
CA LYS A 6 -2.52 13.47 12.20
C LYS A 6 -2.22 14.64 11.23
N TYR A 7 -2.16 14.38 9.92
CA TYR A 7 -1.90 15.42 8.91
C TYR A 7 -3.06 16.43 8.73
N LEU A 8 -4.28 16.11 9.15
CA LEU A 8 -5.41 17.05 9.15
C LEU A 8 -5.48 17.85 10.45
N CYS A 9 -4.67 17.49 11.45
CA CYS A 9 -4.77 18.00 12.80
C CYS A 9 -3.42 18.06 13.54
N PRO A 10 -2.41 18.73 12.97
CA PRO A 10 -1.09 18.89 13.59
C PRO A 10 -1.14 19.59 14.96
N ASN A 11 -2.03 20.56 15.11
CA ASN A 11 -2.12 21.45 16.26
C ASN A 11 -3.32 21.15 17.16
N GLY A 12 -3.91 19.95 17.07
CA GLY A 12 -5.10 19.55 17.86
C GLY A 12 -6.42 20.20 17.40
N THR A 13 -6.39 20.95 16.30
CA THR A 13 -7.57 21.53 15.65
C THR A 13 -7.66 21.01 14.22
N TYR A 14 -8.81 20.46 13.86
CA TYR A 14 -9.06 19.92 12.53
C TYR A 14 -9.07 21.04 11.48
N ASN A 15 -8.32 20.87 10.38
CA ASN A 15 -8.35 21.76 9.23
C ASN A 15 -7.99 21.00 7.95
N GLU A 16 -8.95 20.91 7.02
CA GLU A 16 -8.79 20.24 5.72
C GLU A 16 -7.68 20.86 4.87
N ALA A 17 -7.40 22.16 5.02
CA ALA A 17 -6.33 22.84 4.28
C ALA A 17 -4.93 22.28 4.59
N ASN A 18 -4.76 21.59 5.73
CA ASN A 18 -3.48 20.99 6.10
C ASN A 18 -3.11 19.77 5.25
N ALA A 19 -4.07 19.16 4.54
CA ALA A 19 -3.82 18.05 3.62
C ALA A 19 -2.79 18.39 2.52
N GLN A 20 -2.54 19.67 2.25
CA GLN A 20 -1.60 20.14 1.23
C GLN A 20 -0.23 20.57 1.79
N ASN A 21 -0.04 20.55 3.11
CA ASN A 21 1.13 21.16 3.74
C ASN A 21 2.33 20.22 3.94
N GLN A 22 2.27 18.97 3.46
CA GLN A 22 3.34 17.96 3.57
C GLN A 22 4.01 17.93 4.95
N GLU A 23 3.19 17.86 6.00
CA GLU A 23 3.67 17.92 7.37
C GLU A 23 4.44 16.66 7.80
N ILE A 24 5.25 16.80 8.85
CA ILE A 24 5.95 15.68 9.48
C ILE A 24 5.02 15.01 10.49
N ILE A 25 4.70 13.75 10.26
CA ILE A 25 3.98 12.87 11.18
C ILE A 25 4.98 12.02 11.95
N MET A 26 4.91 12.11 13.27
CA MET A 26 5.66 11.22 14.17
C MET A 26 4.89 9.93 14.43
N LEU A 27 5.48 8.79 14.05
CA LEU A 27 5.00 7.46 14.40
C LEU A 27 5.60 7.00 15.73
N ARG A 28 4.73 6.62 16.66
CA ARG A 28 5.11 6.04 17.95
C ARG A 28 4.38 4.72 18.14
N PHE A 29 5.03 3.63 17.74
CA PHE A 29 4.48 2.30 17.93
C PHE A 29 4.62 1.85 19.38
N GLY A 30 3.53 1.35 19.97
CA GLY A 30 3.52 0.76 21.31
C GLY A 30 3.36 1.74 22.47
N GLU A 31 3.12 3.03 22.19
CA GLU A 31 2.61 3.96 23.20
C GLU A 31 1.08 3.89 23.21
N GLU A 32 0.46 3.91 24.41
CA GLU A 32 -0.99 4.07 24.52
C GLU A 32 -1.37 5.46 23.99
N ASP A 33 -1.98 5.50 22.81
CA ASP A 33 -2.58 6.70 22.24
C ASP A 33 -4.08 6.74 22.61
N VAL A 34 -4.61 7.95 22.83
CA VAL A 34 -6.03 8.20 23.12
C VAL A 34 -6.94 7.62 22.04
N CYS A 35 -6.47 7.62 20.80
CA CYS A 35 -7.21 7.12 19.65
C CYS A 35 -6.97 5.62 19.37
N GLN A 36 -6.10 4.95 20.15
CA GLN A 36 -5.67 3.56 19.93
C GLN A 36 -5.12 3.29 18.51
N ASP A 37 -4.77 4.37 17.81
CA ASP A 37 -4.40 4.40 16.42
C ASP A 37 -3.27 5.41 16.29
N TYR A 38 -2.08 4.92 15.92
CA TYR A 38 -0.85 5.71 15.88
C TYR A 38 -0.80 6.72 14.71
N MET A 39 -1.77 6.72 13.79
CA MET A 39 -1.91 7.71 12.71
C MET A 39 -3.02 8.73 12.99
N GLN A 40 -3.78 8.55 14.07
CA GLN A 40 -4.82 9.47 14.50
C GLN A 40 -4.40 10.25 15.74
N VAL A 41 -5.07 11.37 15.98
CA VAL A 41 -4.93 12.17 17.19
C VAL A 41 -6.28 12.78 17.55
N CYS A 42 -6.53 13.03 18.83
CA CYS A 42 -7.77 13.64 19.29
C CYS A 42 -7.83 15.13 18.91
N CYS A 43 -8.84 15.51 18.14
CA CYS A 43 -8.98 16.82 17.52
C CYS A 43 -10.26 17.55 17.92
N SER A 44 -10.16 18.87 18.03
CA SER A 44 -11.31 19.76 18.17
C SER A 44 -11.89 20.17 16.81
N ASN A 45 -13.20 20.47 16.76
CA ASN A 45 -13.93 20.96 15.58
C ASN A 45 -13.94 20.06 14.33
N ALA A 46 -13.64 18.76 14.44
CA ALA A 46 -13.85 17.82 13.35
C ALA A 46 -15.37 17.63 13.10
N THR A 47 -15.86 18.06 11.94
CA THR A 47 -17.28 17.97 11.55
C THR A 47 -17.62 16.79 10.65
N SER A 48 -16.62 16.14 10.02
CA SER A 48 -16.82 14.94 9.20
C SER A 48 -15.50 14.17 8.96
N MET A 49 -15.60 12.86 8.71
CA MET A 49 -14.46 11.97 8.37
C MET A 49 -14.16 11.88 6.85
N ARG A 50 -14.89 12.60 5.99
CA ARG A 50 -14.71 12.50 4.54
C ARG A 50 -13.99 13.73 4.01
N TYR A 51 -12.69 13.59 3.77
CA TYR A 51 -11.95 14.48 2.88
C TYR A 51 -12.06 13.92 1.45
N GLU A 52 -12.40 14.77 0.48
CA GLU A 52 -12.27 14.42 -0.93
C GLU A 52 -10.84 14.69 -1.35
N LEU A 53 -10.10 13.65 -1.72
CA LEU A 53 -8.82 13.83 -2.40
C LEU A 53 -9.08 14.48 -3.75
N VAL A 54 -8.48 15.64 -3.98
CA VAL A 54 -8.48 16.29 -5.28
C VAL A 54 -7.70 15.39 -6.25
N THR A 55 -8.43 14.58 -7.02
CA THR A 55 -7.86 13.87 -8.17
C THR A 55 -7.64 14.89 -9.28
N ASN A 56 -6.40 15.36 -9.45
CA ASN A 56 -6.05 16.15 -10.62
C ASN A 56 -6.12 15.23 -11.85
N ASN A 57 -7.06 15.52 -12.76
CA ASN A 57 -7.22 14.84 -14.06
C ASN A 57 -6.13 15.26 -15.07
N GLU A 58 -4.91 15.51 -14.61
CA GLU A 58 -3.79 15.77 -15.52
C GLU A 58 -3.43 14.47 -16.25
N PRO A 59 -3.05 14.53 -17.54
CA PRO A 59 -2.62 13.35 -18.27
C PRO A 59 -1.41 12.75 -17.56
N VAL A 60 -1.56 11.52 -17.06
CA VAL A 60 -0.48 10.80 -16.39
C VAL A 60 0.60 10.50 -17.42
N GLU A 61 1.74 11.17 -17.31
CA GLU A 61 2.95 10.81 -18.05
C GLU A 61 3.48 9.48 -17.48
N TYR A 62 3.47 8.42 -18.30
CA TYR A 62 3.96 7.12 -17.88
C TYR A 62 5.47 7.16 -17.66
N GLY A 63 5.89 7.24 -16.41
CA GLY A 63 7.29 7.12 -15.96
C GLY A 63 7.54 5.84 -15.16
N CYS A 64 8.79 5.42 -15.05
CA CYS A 64 9.21 4.30 -14.19
C CYS A 64 10.37 4.71 -13.27
N GLY A 65 10.49 4.06 -12.12
CA GLY A 65 11.60 4.30 -11.18
C GLY A 65 11.57 5.65 -10.45
N ILE A 66 10.44 6.37 -10.47
CA ILE A 66 10.26 7.64 -9.77
C ILE A 66 9.74 7.38 -8.35
N SER A 67 10.61 7.56 -7.35
CA SER A 67 10.23 7.44 -5.94
C SER A 67 9.75 8.78 -5.37
N ASN A 68 9.06 8.70 -4.22
CA ASN A 68 8.60 9.85 -3.44
C ASN A 68 9.34 9.90 -2.09
N PRO A 69 10.62 10.32 -2.05
CA PRO A 69 11.45 10.27 -0.83
C PRO A 69 10.94 11.18 0.31
N GLY A 70 10.03 12.12 0.02
CA GLY A 70 9.33 12.95 1.01
C GLY A 70 7.91 12.50 1.32
N GLY A 71 7.47 11.34 0.81
CA GLY A 71 6.08 10.89 0.87
C GLY A 71 5.14 11.68 -0.05
N LEU A 72 4.00 11.09 -0.40
CA LEU A 72 2.99 11.73 -1.25
C LEU A 72 2.20 12.82 -0.53
N ILE A 73 1.85 12.58 0.74
CA ILE A 73 0.94 13.45 1.51
C ILE A 73 1.65 14.08 2.72
N TYR A 74 2.48 13.30 3.39
CA TYR A 74 3.18 13.71 4.61
C TYR A 74 4.50 12.96 4.71
N GLN A 75 5.42 13.57 5.45
CA GLN A 75 6.67 12.93 5.85
C GLN A 75 6.45 12.17 7.14
N VAL A 76 7.08 11.02 7.26
CA VAL A 76 6.95 10.09 8.35
C VAL A 76 8.31 10.00 9.03
N GLU A 77 8.32 10.32 10.31
CA GLU A 77 9.46 10.14 11.19
C GLU A 77 9.07 9.21 12.33
N GLY A 78 10.04 8.45 12.86
CA GLY A 78 9.74 7.49 13.90
C GLY A 78 10.99 6.94 14.57
N ASN A 79 10.78 6.07 15.54
CA ASN A 79 11.84 5.39 16.28
C ASN A 79 12.45 4.19 15.52
N ARG A 80 11.92 3.85 14.34
CA ARG A 80 12.47 2.85 13.42
C ARG A 80 12.51 3.41 12.01
N THR A 81 13.09 2.64 11.10
CA THR A 81 13.10 2.93 9.67
C THR A 81 11.80 2.46 9.02
N TYR A 82 11.14 3.37 8.31
CA TYR A 82 9.92 3.11 7.54
C TYR A 82 10.07 3.73 6.16
N ALA A 83 9.43 3.13 5.15
CA ALA A 83 9.22 3.83 3.90
C ALA A 83 8.27 5.00 4.13
N GLN A 84 8.46 6.11 3.41
CA GLN A 84 7.48 7.19 3.38
C GLN A 84 6.18 6.73 2.73
N TYR A 85 5.07 7.42 3.03
CA TYR A 85 3.79 7.08 2.43
C TYR A 85 3.85 7.25 0.91
N GLY A 86 3.75 6.14 0.18
CA GLY A 86 3.91 6.12 -1.29
C GLY A 86 5.34 6.30 -1.79
N GLU A 87 6.38 6.07 -0.97
CA GLU A 87 7.78 6.26 -1.38
C GLU A 87 8.18 5.44 -2.61
N PHE A 88 7.73 4.18 -2.66
CA PHE A 88 8.05 3.24 -3.74
C PHE A 88 6.75 2.73 -4.38
N PRO A 89 6.16 3.46 -5.33
CA PRO A 89 4.84 3.12 -5.91
C PRO A 89 4.79 1.77 -6.62
N TRP A 90 5.95 1.22 -7.00
CA TRP A 90 6.05 -0.07 -7.69
C TRP A 90 6.06 -1.28 -6.75
N VAL A 91 6.12 -1.09 -5.43
CA VAL A 91 6.09 -2.22 -4.47
C VAL A 91 4.70 -2.85 -4.49
N VAL A 92 4.68 -4.18 -4.60
CA VAL A 92 3.46 -4.98 -4.66
C VAL A 92 3.48 -6.00 -3.54
N ALA A 93 2.39 -6.12 -2.77
CA ALA A 93 2.18 -7.25 -1.89
C ALA A 93 1.41 -8.34 -2.65
N ILE A 94 1.95 -9.54 -2.71
CA ILE A 94 1.26 -10.70 -3.26
C ILE A 94 0.59 -11.43 -2.10
N LEU A 95 -0.73 -11.57 -2.24
CA LEU A 95 -1.62 -12.12 -1.23
C LEU A 95 -2.31 -13.37 -1.77
N GLU A 96 -2.50 -14.36 -0.90
CA GLU A 96 -3.40 -15.49 -1.15
C GLU A 96 -4.78 -15.15 -0.58
N ALA A 97 -5.81 -15.19 -1.43
CA ALA A 97 -7.18 -14.98 -1.01
C ALA A 97 -7.85 -16.29 -0.60
N PHE A 98 -8.46 -16.31 0.58
CA PHE A 98 -9.22 -17.44 1.09
C PHE A 98 -10.49 -16.96 1.79
N TYR A 99 -11.48 -17.83 1.93
CA TYR A 99 -12.72 -17.50 2.63
C TYR A 99 -12.72 -18.10 4.03
N SER A 100 -13.02 -17.27 5.02
CA SER A 100 -13.25 -17.69 6.41
C SER A 100 -14.54 -17.05 6.90
N SER A 101 -15.46 -17.84 7.43
CA SER A 101 -16.76 -17.35 7.95
C SER A 101 -17.56 -16.47 6.96
N ASN A 102 -17.52 -16.79 5.66
CA ASN A 102 -18.09 -16.01 4.55
C ASN A 102 -17.46 -14.65 4.29
N GLU A 103 -16.31 -14.35 4.90
CA GLU A 103 -15.52 -13.17 4.62
C GLU A 103 -14.27 -13.54 3.83
N GLN A 104 -13.93 -12.71 2.85
CA GLN A 104 -12.69 -12.86 2.10
C GLN A 104 -11.54 -12.33 2.96
N GLN A 105 -10.59 -13.21 3.22
CA GLN A 105 -9.38 -12.95 3.99
C GLN A 105 -8.17 -13.06 3.09
N PHE A 106 -7.09 -12.38 3.47
CA PHE A 106 -5.85 -12.33 2.69
C PHE A 106 -4.67 -12.72 3.57
N THR A 107 -3.83 -13.62 3.07
CA THR A 107 -2.54 -13.94 3.71
C THR A 107 -1.41 -13.46 2.81
N TYR A 108 -0.43 -12.76 3.39
CA TYR A 108 0.77 -12.37 2.66
C TYR A 108 1.61 -13.60 2.27
N VAL A 109 1.97 -13.71 1.00
CA VAL A 109 2.79 -14.82 0.49
C VAL A 109 4.10 -14.37 -0.15
N GLY A 110 4.22 -13.09 -0.52
CA GLY A 110 5.47 -12.56 -1.05
C GLY A 110 5.36 -11.13 -1.58
N GLY A 111 6.49 -10.60 -2.05
CA GLY A 111 6.57 -9.27 -2.65
C GLY A 111 6.67 -9.33 -4.17
N GLY A 112 6.36 -8.23 -4.83
CA GLY A 112 6.55 -8.06 -6.27
C GLY A 112 6.93 -6.62 -6.61
N THR A 113 7.30 -6.42 -7.88
CA THR A 113 7.59 -5.10 -8.45
C THR A 113 6.76 -4.90 -9.71
N LEU A 114 5.95 -3.84 -9.74
CA LEU A 114 5.19 -3.44 -10.90
C LEU A 114 6.14 -2.89 -11.98
N ILE A 115 6.21 -3.56 -13.13
CA ILE A 115 7.08 -3.16 -14.25
C ILE A 115 6.30 -2.67 -15.47
N HIS A 116 5.00 -2.93 -15.49
CA HIS A 116 4.06 -2.56 -16.54
C HIS A 116 2.67 -2.54 -15.90
N PRO A 117 1.70 -1.71 -16.35
CA PRO A 117 0.33 -1.69 -15.78
C PRO A 117 -0.36 -3.06 -15.66
N ARG A 118 0.15 -4.07 -16.38
CA ARG A 118 -0.38 -5.44 -16.45
C ARG A 118 0.56 -6.53 -15.92
N PHE A 119 1.81 -6.20 -15.58
CA PHE A 119 2.81 -7.21 -15.21
C PHE A 119 3.59 -6.82 -13.95
N VAL A 120 3.67 -7.80 -13.06
CA VAL A 120 4.48 -7.75 -11.83
C VAL A 120 5.61 -8.76 -11.95
N VAL A 121 6.86 -8.32 -11.76
CA VAL A 121 8.01 -9.21 -11.55
C VAL A 121 8.00 -9.68 -10.12
N THR A 122 8.21 -10.97 -9.91
CA THR A 122 8.28 -11.57 -8.58
C THR A 122 9.09 -12.87 -8.61
N ALA A 123 9.16 -13.58 -7.49
CA ALA A 123 9.84 -14.86 -7.36
C ALA A 123 8.96 -16.01 -7.86
N ALA A 124 9.56 -17.00 -8.53
CA ALA A 124 8.85 -18.17 -9.04
C ALA A 124 8.32 -19.06 -7.92
N HIS A 125 9.03 -19.16 -6.79
CA HIS A 125 8.66 -20.03 -5.68
C HIS A 125 7.32 -19.66 -5.03
N ILE A 126 6.87 -18.40 -5.18
CA ILE A 126 5.57 -17.93 -4.68
C ILE A 126 4.42 -18.73 -5.30
N PHE A 127 4.62 -19.33 -6.48
CA PHE A 127 3.58 -20.02 -7.23
C PHE A 127 3.57 -21.55 -7.03
N ASN A 128 4.47 -22.11 -6.22
CA ASN A 128 4.62 -23.56 -6.09
C ASN A 128 3.41 -24.28 -5.46
N LYS A 129 2.56 -23.58 -4.68
CA LYS A 129 1.44 -24.20 -3.90
C LYS A 129 0.26 -23.27 -3.62
N THR A 130 0.18 -22.14 -4.32
CA THR A 130 -0.65 -21.01 -3.89
C THR A 130 -1.72 -20.80 -4.94
N GLU A 131 -2.98 -20.84 -4.53
CA GLU A 131 -4.14 -20.67 -5.41
C GLU A 131 -4.84 -19.35 -5.07
N ASN A 132 -5.52 -18.73 -6.05
CA ASN A 132 -6.26 -17.47 -5.85
C ASN A 132 -5.37 -16.30 -5.36
N LEU A 133 -4.32 -16.04 -6.12
CA LEU A 133 -3.40 -14.95 -5.83
C LEU A 133 -3.96 -13.58 -6.26
N VAL A 134 -3.71 -12.59 -5.41
CA VAL A 134 -4.09 -11.19 -5.59
C VAL A 134 -2.83 -10.34 -5.42
N ALA A 135 -2.61 -9.41 -6.34
CA ALA A 135 -1.62 -8.36 -6.21
C ALA A 135 -2.28 -7.12 -5.58
N SER A 136 -1.77 -6.70 -4.42
CA SER A 136 -2.17 -5.47 -3.72
C SER A 136 -1.16 -4.36 -4.00
N PHE A 137 -1.67 -3.22 -4.47
CA PHE A 137 -0.92 -2.03 -4.83
C PHE A 137 -1.32 -0.85 -3.94
N GLY A 138 -0.37 0.07 -3.72
CA GLY A 138 -0.59 1.24 -2.85
C GLY A 138 -0.68 0.89 -1.37
N GLU A 139 -0.24 -0.31 -0.99
CA GLU A 139 -0.19 -0.73 0.41
C GLU A 139 1.02 -0.10 1.12
N TRP A 140 0.80 0.41 2.33
CA TRP A 140 1.85 1.02 3.15
C TRP A 140 1.90 0.44 4.56
N ASP A 141 0.74 0.24 5.20
CA ASP A 141 0.62 -0.53 6.45
C ASP A 141 -0.46 -1.60 6.32
N MET A 142 -0.02 -2.85 6.19
CA MET A 142 -0.88 -4.02 6.06
C MET A 142 -1.78 -4.28 7.29
N ASN A 143 -1.52 -3.63 8.43
CA ASN A 143 -2.36 -3.75 9.62
C ASN A 143 -3.53 -2.73 9.62
N ARG A 144 -3.65 -1.92 8.57
CA ARG A 144 -4.66 -0.87 8.45
C ARG A 144 -5.37 -0.94 7.12
N ASP A 145 -6.67 -0.69 7.16
CA ASP A 145 -7.49 -0.54 5.94
C ASP A 145 -7.64 0.93 5.51
N GLU A 146 -7.36 1.88 6.42
CA GLU A 146 -7.46 3.31 6.15
C GLU A 146 -6.15 3.86 5.58
N ASN A 147 -5.97 3.72 4.27
CA ASN A 147 -4.96 4.46 3.51
C ASN A 147 -5.57 5.72 2.89
N VAL A 148 -4.76 6.76 2.69
CA VAL A 148 -5.22 8.02 2.10
C VAL A 148 -5.72 7.77 0.68
N TYR A 149 -4.85 7.22 -0.17
CA TYR A 149 -5.24 6.62 -1.44
C TYR A 149 -5.71 5.18 -1.21
N PRO A 150 -6.83 4.76 -1.83
CA PRO A 150 -7.32 3.40 -1.70
C PRO A 150 -6.33 2.40 -2.32
N LYS A 151 -6.08 1.31 -1.59
CA LYS A 151 -5.33 0.18 -2.14
C LYS A 151 -6.09 -0.44 -3.31
N GLN A 152 -5.34 -0.92 -4.31
CA GLN A 152 -5.90 -1.64 -5.44
C GLN A 152 -5.56 -3.12 -5.28
N ASN A 153 -6.58 -3.96 -5.11
CA ASN A 153 -6.44 -5.40 -5.12
C ASN A 153 -6.83 -5.91 -6.50
N ILE A 154 -5.88 -6.53 -7.20
CA ILE A 154 -6.08 -7.06 -8.55
C ILE A 154 -5.70 -8.53 -8.57
N ASP A 155 -6.65 -9.37 -8.97
CA ASP A 155 -6.38 -10.79 -9.21
C ASP A 155 -5.22 -10.99 -10.18
N ILE A 156 -4.36 -11.95 -9.86
CA ILE A 156 -3.35 -12.46 -10.77
C ILE A 156 -4.00 -13.49 -11.70
N ASP A 157 -3.67 -13.44 -12.99
CA ASP A 157 -4.10 -14.41 -13.98
C ASP A 157 -3.53 -15.80 -13.64
N ARG A 158 -4.23 -16.85 -14.06
CA ARG A 158 -3.77 -18.24 -13.91
C ARG A 158 -2.53 -18.51 -14.74
N THR A 159 -2.32 -17.76 -15.83
CA THR A 159 -1.15 -17.91 -16.70
C THR A 159 0.00 -17.09 -16.14
N ILE A 160 0.89 -17.77 -15.42
CA ILE A 160 2.08 -17.19 -14.79
C ILE A 160 3.29 -17.60 -15.62
N ILE A 161 4.12 -16.64 -15.98
CA ILE A 161 5.30 -16.89 -16.81
C ILE A 161 6.48 -17.13 -15.87
N VAL A 162 6.68 -18.39 -15.50
CA VAL A 162 7.82 -18.82 -14.69
C VAL A 162 9.06 -18.98 -15.57
N HIS A 163 10.24 -18.66 -15.05
CA HIS A 163 11.49 -18.90 -15.77
C HIS A 163 11.60 -20.38 -16.19
N PRO A 164 11.91 -20.71 -17.46
CA PRO A 164 11.88 -22.09 -17.95
C PRO A 164 12.89 -23.02 -17.26
N GLU A 165 13.97 -22.44 -16.72
CA GLU A 165 14.99 -23.16 -15.96
C GLU A 165 14.83 -23.01 -14.43
N TYR A 166 13.67 -22.57 -13.96
CA TYR A 166 13.41 -22.51 -12.52
C TYR A 166 13.46 -23.90 -11.90
N SER A 167 14.21 -24.02 -10.80
CA SER A 167 14.26 -25.22 -9.97
C SER A 167 13.85 -24.89 -8.55
N SER A 168 12.76 -25.52 -8.08
CA SER A 168 12.37 -25.45 -6.67
C SER A 168 13.40 -26.12 -5.75
N VAL A 169 14.21 -27.04 -6.29
CA VAL A 169 15.38 -27.59 -5.60
C VAL A 169 16.52 -26.58 -5.75
N GLY A 170 16.83 -25.89 -4.64
CA GLY A 170 17.91 -24.90 -4.59
C GLY A 170 17.56 -23.50 -5.08
N LEU A 171 16.30 -23.23 -5.43
CA LEU A 171 15.78 -21.92 -5.86
C LEU A 171 16.58 -21.30 -7.02
N LEU A 172 16.99 -22.14 -7.98
CA LEU A 172 17.70 -21.66 -9.16
C LEU A 172 16.72 -20.95 -10.08
N ASN A 173 17.13 -19.82 -10.65
CA ASN A 173 16.33 -19.01 -11.57
C ASN A 173 14.94 -18.66 -10.99
N ASP A 174 14.91 -18.26 -9.73
CA ASP A 174 13.70 -17.94 -8.97
C ASP A 174 13.09 -16.59 -9.37
N ILE A 175 12.57 -16.54 -10.59
CA ILE A 175 11.94 -15.35 -11.17
C ILE A 175 10.71 -15.75 -12.01
N ALA A 176 9.68 -14.93 -11.93
CA ALA A 176 8.45 -15.09 -12.69
C ALA A 176 7.81 -13.74 -13.00
N LEU A 177 6.99 -13.71 -14.06
CA LEU A 177 6.08 -12.61 -14.36
C LEU A 177 4.65 -13.03 -14.05
N ALA A 178 4.02 -12.29 -13.14
CA ALA A 178 2.61 -12.38 -12.86
C ALA A 178 1.84 -11.42 -13.76
N GLN A 179 1.00 -11.95 -14.64
CA GLN A 179 0.06 -11.16 -15.42
C GLN A 179 -1.16 -10.83 -14.56
N LEU A 180 -1.57 -9.57 -14.53
CA LEU A 180 -2.76 -9.13 -13.79
C LEU A 180 -4.05 -9.40 -14.60
N LYS A 181 -5.22 -9.48 -13.97
CA LYS A 181 -6.53 -9.56 -14.67
C LYS A 181 -7.06 -8.22 -15.18
N GLN A 182 -6.58 -7.11 -14.63
CA GLN A 182 -6.86 -5.74 -15.08
C GLN A 182 -5.60 -4.88 -14.99
N ASN A 183 -5.61 -3.72 -15.65
CA ASN A 183 -4.50 -2.78 -15.51
C ASN A 183 -4.58 -2.12 -14.13
N VAL A 184 -3.42 -1.89 -13.52
CA VAL A 184 -3.28 -0.97 -12.38
C VAL A 184 -3.63 0.43 -12.85
N VAL A 185 -4.42 1.14 -12.05
CA VAL A 185 -4.69 2.57 -12.23
C VAL A 185 -3.60 3.35 -11.49
N TYR A 186 -2.93 4.26 -12.16
CA TYR A 186 -1.94 5.16 -11.55
C TYR A 186 -2.60 6.43 -11.05
#